data_AF-A0A7C0ZBJ6-F1
#
_entry.id   AF-A0A7C0ZBJ6-F1
#
_cell.length_a   1.000
_cell.length_b   1.000
_cell.length_c   1.000
_cell.angle_alpha   90.00
_cell.angle_beta   90.00
_cell.angle_gamma   90.00
#
_symmetry.space_group_name_H-M   'P 1'
#
loop_
_entity.id
_entity.type
_entity.pdbx_description
1 polymer ?
#
loop_
_entity_poly.entity_id
_entity_poly.type
_entity_poly.pdbx_seq_one_letter_code
_entity_poly.pdbx_strand_id
1 'polypeptide(L)'
;MKIDKVEEKIQSLRRGSLKTIMYLVLLVLSLSIMNFLFGWKTIEEIPSFLQPFSSVILMVNPYLLYIQAALVFFFGYLAVNALSGLIYTYMRRISDHPTAAIMRTITRISGIALLLSTSASIFNVNPAAALTVGSFGGLVVGFATQTIMSHVVAGIFLLISRPFTYGDVITVRGQTGIVKEIKLMHLILESEDGTKEILIPSGNVVAQIIQKKIPPRTSKPAKTVLTLNVSPLKVAVGSTVVFTGNLKESETGKPVAGATIKIMERDIGREELLASGVTDKNGNFRIEWRAKKMDWRDNTAEIYAKFEGDKDHQRAQSEEYTVTITEQREDTNPSR
;
A
#
# COMPACT_ATOMS: atom_id res chain seq x y z
N MET A 1 -12.21 35.36 14.90
CA MET A 1 -10.94 34.93 14.26
C MET A 1 -11.21 34.55 12.80
N LYS A 2 -11.70 35.50 12.02
CA LYS A 2 -12.47 35.26 10.78
C LYS A 2 -12.32 36.51 9.90
N ILE A 3 -12.21 36.32 8.58
CA ILE A 3 -12.15 37.34 7.52
C ILE A 3 -10.84 38.16 7.44
N ASP A 4 -10.48 38.99 8.42
CA ASP A 4 -9.34 39.93 8.29
C ASP A 4 -8.00 39.22 8.02
N LYS A 5 -7.77 38.09 8.69
CA LYS A 5 -6.55 37.27 8.53
C LYS A 5 -6.47 36.57 7.16
N VAL A 6 -7.61 36.34 6.51
CA VAL A 6 -7.69 35.75 5.16
C VAL A 6 -7.41 36.83 4.12
N GLU A 7 -7.96 38.02 4.32
CA GLU A 7 -7.79 39.17 3.44
C GLU A 7 -6.35 39.69 3.43
N GLU A 8 -5.72 39.86 4.59
CA GLU A 8 -4.30 40.21 4.73
C GLU A 8 -3.40 39.18 4.01
N LYS A 9 -3.78 37.90 4.08
CA LYS A 9 -3.11 36.82 3.35
C LYS A 9 -3.24 37.04 1.84
N ILE A 10 -4.44 37.18 1.32
CA ILE A 10 -4.68 37.35 -0.13
C ILE A 10 -3.92 38.58 -0.66
N GLN A 11 -3.92 39.67 0.10
CA GLN A 11 -3.19 40.88 -0.25
C GLN A 11 -1.68 40.65 -0.33
N SER A 12 -1.07 39.88 0.59
CA SER A 12 0.38 39.63 0.53
C SER A 12 0.81 38.80 -0.69
N LEU A 13 0.02 37.80 -1.10
CA LEU A 13 0.28 37.07 -2.35
C LEU A 13 0.11 37.95 -3.58
N ARG A 14 -0.98 38.74 -3.63
CA ARG A 14 -1.25 39.65 -4.74
C ARG A 14 -0.12 40.68 -4.89
N ARG A 15 0.39 41.21 -3.78
CA ARG A 15 1.54 42.13 -3.79
C ARG A 15 2.81 41.47 -4.33
N GLY A 16 3.06 40.20 -3.97
CA GLY A 16 4.20 39.45 -4.49
C GLY A 16 4.13 39.19 -5.99
N SER A 17 2.99 38.69 -6.48
CA SER A 17 2.80 38.37 -7.90
C SER A 17 2.80 39.62 -8.77
N LEU A 18 2.14 40.69 -8.30
CA LEU A 18 2.15 41.98 -9.00
C LEU A 18 3.56 42.54 -9.14
N LYS A 19 4.42 42.45 -8.10
CA LYS A 19 5.81 42.90 -8.20
C LYS A 19 6.60 42.12 -9.25
N THR A 20 6.50 40.79 -9.26
CA THR A 20 7.18 39.96 -10.25
C THR A 20 6.75 40.31 -11.67
N ILE A 21 5.43 40.39 -11.92
CA ILE A 21 4.89 40.76 -13.23
C ILE A 21 5.33 42.16 -13.62
N MET A 22 5.24 43.12 -12.70
CA MET A 22 5.67 44.50 -12.92
C MET A 22 7.14 44.58 -13.33
N TYR A 23 8.05 43.86 -12.65
CA TYR A 23 9.47 43.87 -13.03
C TYR A 23 9.71 43.23 -14.40
N LEU A 24 8.98 42.17 -14.75
CA LEU A 24 9.07 41.57 -16.09
C LEU A 24 8.53 42.51 -17.18
N VAL A 25 7.40 43.17 -16.93
CA VAL A 25 6.82 44.16 -17.85
C VAL A 25 7.77 45.35 -18.01
N LEU A 26 8.34 45.86 -16.92
CA LEU A 26 9.34 46.93 -16.96
C LEU A 26 10.59 46.52 -17.74
N LEU A 27 11.05 45.27 -17.58
CA LEU A 27 12.15 44.73 -18.37
C LEU A 27 11.81 44.73 -19.87
N VAL A 28 10.67 44.15 -20.25
CA VAL A 28 10.26 44.07 -21.66
C VAL A 28 10.10 45.46 -22.27
N LEU A 29 9.40 46.37 -21.57
CA LEU A 29 9.24 47.75 -22.01
C LEU A 29 10.59 48.46 -22.14
N SER A 30 11.48 48.31 -21.15
CA SER A 30 12.81 48.90 -21.19
C SER A 30 13.63 48.39 -22.37
N LEU A 31 13.58 47.09 -22.67
CA LEU A 31 14.27 46.51 -23.82
C LEU A 31 13.66 46.98 -25.14
N SER A 32 12.33 47.02 -25.27
CA SER A 32 11.64 47.52 -26.46
C SER A 32 11.97 48.98 -26.73
N ILE A 33 11.92 49.83 -25.70
CA ILE A 33 12.27 51.27 -25.82
C ILE A 33 13.75 51.42 -26.20
N MET A 34 14.65 50.70 -25.54
CA MET A 34 16.09 50.76 -25.87
C MET A 34 16.37 50.34 -27.32
N ASN A 35 15.75 49.26 -27.78
CA ASN A 35 15.91 48.79 -29.14
C ASN A 35 15.31 49.77 -30.16
N PHE A 36 14.16 50.38 -29.85
CA PHE A 36 13.53 51.38 -30.71
C PHE A 36 14.32 52.68 -30.81
N LEU A 37 14.95 53.13 -29.72
CA LEU A 37 15.71 54.38 -29.71
C LEU A 37 17.11 54.21 -30.32
N PHE A 38 17.79 53.09 -30.03
CA PHE A 38 19.22 52.93 -30.30
C PHE A 38 19.58 51.76 -31.23
N GLY A 39 18.59 50.96 -31.67
CA GLY A 39 18.83 49.75 -32.46
C GLY A 39 19.15 49.98 -33.95
N TRP A 40 19.03 51.21 -34.43
CA TRP A 40 19.29 51.59 -35.83
C TRP A 40 20.80 51.61 -36.13
N LYS A 41 21.21 51.07 -37.28
CA LYS A 41 22.64 50.95 -37.64
C LYS A 41 23.12 52.02 -38.60
N THR A 42 22.22 52.55 -39.42
CA THR A 42 22.52 53.56 -40.43
C THR A 42 21.58 54.76 -40.29
N ILE A 43 21.98 55.93 -40.79
CA ILE A 43 21.16 57.16 -40.70
C ILE A 43 19.85 57.01 -41.48
N GLU A 44 19.89 56.29 -42.60
CA GLU A 44 18.73 56.07 -43.49
C GLU A 44 17.63 55.22 -42.83
N GLU A 45 18.00 54.35 -41.89
CA GLU A 45 17.04 53.54 -41.11
C GLU A 45 16.35 54.35 -40.00
N ILE A 46 16.93 55.48 -39.58
CA ILE A 46 16.43 56.27 -38.44
C ILE A 46 15.15 57.03 -38.86
N PRO A 47 14.03 56.86 -38.12
CA PRO A 47 12.80 57.62 -38.35
C PRO A 47 13.06 59.13 -38.38
N SER A 48 12.36 59.87 -39.24
CA SER A 48 12.60 61.30 -39.51
C SER A 48 12.60 62.16 -38.23
N PHE A 49 11.76 61.82 -37.26
CA PHE A 49 11.68 62.54 -35.98
C PHE A 49 12.85 62.26 -35.02
N LEU A 50 13.62 61.18 -35.23
CA LEU A 50 14.83 60.83 -34.48
C LEU A 50 16.13 61.25 -35.19
N GLN A 51 16.09 61.58 -36.48
CA GLN A 51 17.27 61.98 -37.24
C GLN A 51 18.07 63.15 -36.63
N PRO A 52 17.47 64.16 -35.98
CA PRO A 52 18.23 65.19 -35.26
C PRO A 52 19.17 64.65 -34.18
N PHE A 53 18.89 63.45 -33.65
CA PHE A 53 19.68 62.77 -32.61
C PHE A 53 20.58 61.65 -33.16
N SER A 54 20.70 61.52 -34.49
CA SER A 54 21.45 60.45 -35.16
C SER A 54 22.90 60.31 -34.67
N SER A 55 23.59 61.42 -34.41
CA SER A 55 24.96 61.43 -33.88
C SER A 55 25.06 60.71 -32.53
N VAL A 56 24.12 60.99 -31.62
CA VAL A 56 24.04 60.36 -30.30
C VAL A 56 23.63 58.90 -30.41
N ILE A 57 22.65 58.59 -31.27
CA ILE A 57 22.15 57.22 -31.48
C ILE A 57 23.28 56.30 -31.97
N LEU A 58 24.04 56.72 -32.98
CA LEU A 58 25.15 55.94 -33.53
C LEU A 58 26.33 55.85 -32.55
N MET A 59 26.56 56.87 -31.71
CA MET A 59 27.55 56.81 -30.64
C MET A 59 27.21 55.76 -29.57
N VAL A 60 25.92 55.60 -29.24
CA VAL A 60 25.44 54.66 -28.21
C VAL A 60 25.28 53.22 -28.74
N ASN A 61 25.00 53.06 -30.04
CA ASN A 61 24.78 51.75 -30.68
C ASN A 61 25.81 50.65 -30.32
N PRO A 62 27.15 50.87 -30.34
CA PRO A 62 28.11 49.83 -29.95
C PRO A 62 28.01 49.40 -28.48
N TYR A 63 27.46 50.26 -27.62
CA TYR A 63 27.27 49.98 -26.20
C TYR A 63 25.91 49.35 -25.88
N LEU A 64 25.00 49.28 -26.86
CA LEU A 64 23.63 48.78 -26.70
C LEU A 64 23.60 47.36 -26.11
N LEU A 65 24.55 46.50 -26.51
CA LEU A 65 24.70 45.14 -26.01
C LEU A 65 24.90 45.11 -24.48
N TYR A 66 25.82 45.93 -23.98
CA TYR A 66 26.14 46.01 -22.55
C TYR A 66 24.98 46.60 -21.75
N ILE A 67 24.28 47.59 -22.31
CA ILE A 67 23.09 48.20 -21.68
C ILE A 67 21.96 47.18 -21.58
N GLN A 68 21.71 46.38 -22.64
CA GLN A 68 20.73 45.30 -22.60
C GLN A 68 21.08 44.24 -21.55
N ALA A 69 22.33 43.81 -21.48
CA ALA A 69 22.79 42.87 -20.45
C ALA A 69 22.59 43.43 -19.04
N ALA A 70 22.93 44.71 -18.81
CA ALA A 70 22.72 45.37 -17.54
C ALA A 70 21.23 45.46 -17.15
N LEU A 71 20.34 45.79 -18.11
CA LEU A 71 18.90 45.85 -17.89
C LEU A 71 18.31 44.48 -17.56
N VAL A 72 18.68 43.45 -18.32
CA VAL A 72 18.27 42.06 -18.07
C VAL A 72 18.72 41.62 -16.70
N PHE A 73 19.98 41.85 -16.33
CA PHE A 73 20.49 41.49 -15.02
C PHE A 73 19.77 42.25 -13.89
N PHE A 74 19.59 43.57 -14.03
CA PHE A 74 18.97 44.41 -13.01
C PHE A 74 17.50 44.04 -12.78
N PHE A 75 16.65 44.11 -13.80
CA PHE A 75 15.24 43.78 -13.64
C PHE A 75 15.00 42.28 -13.43
N GLY A 76 15.83 41.43 -14.03
CA GLY A 76 15.79 39.99 -13.79
C GLY A 76 16.12 39.65 -12.34
N TYR A 77 17.11 40.29 -11.73
CA TYR A 77 17.43 40.11 -10.30
C TYR A 77 16.26 40.56 -9.41
N LEU A 78 15.62 41.70 -9.71
CA LEU A 78 14.44 42.15 -9.00
C LEU A 78 13.26 41.16 -9.14
N ALA A 79 13.03 40.66 -10.35
CA ALA A 79 11.99 39.67 -10.64
C ALA A 79 12.24 38.35 -9.89
N VAL A 80 13.47 37.83 -9.88
CA VAL A 80 13.84 36.61 -9.14
C VAL A 80 13.65 36.79 -7.64
N ASN A 81 14.07 37.93 -7.07
CA ASN A 81 13.88 38.19 -5.65
C ASN A 81 12.38 38.32 -5.29
N ALA A 82 11.60 39.01 -6.11
CA ALA A 82 10.15 39.11 -5.92
C ALA A 82 9.46 37.74 -6.01
N LEU A 83 9.83 36.92 -7.00
CA LEU A 83 9.33 35.56 -7.19
C LEU A 83 9.70 34.66 -6.00
N SER A 84 10.95 34.72 -5.52
CA SER A 84 11.37 33.96 -4.34
C SER A 84 10.57 34.35 -3.09
N GLY A 85 10.26 35.64 -2.92
CA GLY A 85 9.43 36.13 -1.83
C GLY A 85 7.96 35.70 -1.96
N LEU A 86 7.43 35.66 -3.18
CA LEU A 86 6.10 35.12 -3.47
C LEU A 86 6.03 33.64 -3.09
N ILE A 87 7.01 32.84 -3.53
CA ILE A 87 7.07 31.40 -3.22
C ILE A 87 7.22 31.18 -1.72
N TYR A 88 8.04 31.95 -1.02
CA TYR A 88 8.13 31.91 0.44
C TYR A 88 6.76 32.15 1.10
N THR A 89 6.06 33.21 0.67
CA THR A 89 4.75 33.59 1.21
C THR A 89 3.70 32.51 0.94
N TYR A 90 3.76 31.87 -0.22
CA TYR A 90 2.90 30.74 -0.58
C TYR A 90 3.24 29.49 0.24
N MET A 91 4.52 29.13 0.35
CA MET A 91 4.96 27.94 1.09
C MET A 91 4.70 28.06 2.58
N ARG A 92 4.81 29.25 3.18
CA ARG A 92 4.40 29.49 4.58
C ARG A 92 2.92 29.19 4.86
N ARG A 93 2.08 28.99 3.83
CA ARG A 93 0.68 28.62 3.99
C ARG A 93 0.45 27.13 4.12
N ILE A 94 1.32 26.33 3.51
CA ILE A 94 1.18 24.87 3.42
C ILE A 94 2.29 24.14 4.19
N SER A 95 3.30 24.86 4.66
CA SER A 95 4.47 24.30 5.32
C SER A 95 4.99 25.23 6.44
N ASP A 96 5.84 24.65 7.29
CA ASP A 96 6.55 25.34 8.36
C ASP A 96 7.61 26.32 7.85
N HIS A 97 8.17 27.11 8.78
CA HIS A 97 9.10 28.18 8.42
C HIS A 97 10.39 27.67 7.77
N PRO A 98 11.08 26.66 8.33
CA PRO A 98 12.26 26.04 7.70
C PRO A 98 12.01 25.59 6.25
N THR A 99 10.93 24.85 5.99
CA THR A 99 10.59 24.34 4.65
C THR A 99 10.35 25.49 3.65
N ALA A 100 9.59 26.51 4.06
CA ALA A 100 9.34 27.66 3.20
C ALA A 100 10.61 28.47 2.90
N ALA A 101 11.52 28.58 3.88
CA ALA A 101 12.81 29.25 3.69
C ALA A 101 13.71 28.50 2.71
N ILE A 102 13.74 27.15 2.77
CA ILE A 102 14.48 26.32 1.82
C ILE A 102 13.93 26.52 0.40
N MET A 103 12.60 26.50 0.23
CA MET A 103 11.98 26.72 -1.09
C MET A 103 12.32 28.08 -1.68
N ARG A 104 12.33 29.14 -0.86
CA ARG A 104 12.80 30.47 -1.27
C ARG A 104 14.24 30.43 -1.79
N THR A 105 15.13 29.77 -1.05
CA THR A 105 16.55 29.66 -1.40
C THR A 105 16.73 28.88 -2.69
N ILE A 106 16.03 27.75 -2.86
CA ILE A 106 16.07 26.95 -4.10
C ILE A 106 15.60 27.80 -5.29
N THR A 107 14.44 28.47 -5.18
CA THR A 107 13.96 29.36 -6.25
C THR A 107 14.97 30.44 -6.57
N ARG A 108 15.59 31.05 -5.56
CA ARG A 108 16.56 32.13 -5.76
C ARG A 108 17.81 31.64 -6.47
N ILE A 109 18.37 30.51 -6.05
CA ILE A 109 19.57 29.91 -6.68
C ILE A 109 19.25 29.53 -8.13
N SER A 110 18.16 28.82 -8.37
CA SER A 110 17.75 28.43 -9.73
C SER A 110 17.45 29.65 -10.61
N GLY A 111 16.77 30.65 -10.07
CA GLY A 111 16.47 31.89 -10.77
C GLY A 111 17.71 32.71 -11.12
N ILE A 112 18.70 32.78 -10.22
CA ILE A 112 19.99 33.42 -10.51
C ILE A 112 20.77 32.64 -11.56
N ALA A 113 20.78 31.31 -11.50
CA ALA A 113 21.43 30.48 -12.52
C ALA A 113 20.82 30.72 -13.92
N LEU A 114 19.49 30.76 -14.02
CA LEU A 114 18.79 31.11 -15.26
C LEU A 114 19.11 32.53 -15.72
N LEU A 115 19.12 33.51 -14.80
CA LEU A 115 19.45 34.90 -15.10
C LEU A 115 20.86 35.05 -15.65
N LEU A 116 21.84 34.38 -15.06
CA LEU A 116 23.22 34.35 -15.54
C LEU A 116 23.31 33.70 -16.92
N SER A 117 22.59 32.59 -17.13
CA SER A 117 22.52 31.94 -18.44
C SER A 117 21.94 32.85 -19.52
N THR A 118 20.84 33.57 -19.25
CA THR A 118 20.24 34.52 -20.19
C THR A 118 21.17 35.72 -20.42
N SER A 119 21.81 36.24 -19.37
CA SER A 119 22.75 37.36 -19.50
C SER A 119 23.97 36.98 -20.34
N ALA A 120 24.49 35.76 -20.18
CA ALA A 120 25.58 35.24 -21.01
C ALA A 120 25.16 35.08 -22.48
N SER A 121 23.92 34.70 -22.75
CA SER A 121 23.43 34.54 -24.13
C SER A 121 23.44 35.85 -24.93
N ILE A 122 23.26 37.00 -24.26
CA ILE A 122 23.33 38.33 -24.88
C ILE A 122 24.71 38.55 -25.51
N PHE A 123 25.78 38.18 -24.82
CA PHE A 123 27.16 38.33 -25.32
C PHE A 123 27.53 37.33 -26.42
N ASN A 124 26.56 36.58 -26.98
CA ASN A 124 26.81 35.50 -27.93
C ASN A 124 27.89 34.52 -27.44
N VAL A 125 27.92 34.26 -26.13
CA VAL A 125 28.83 33.27 -25.55
C VAL A 125 28.61 31.95 -26.27
N ASN A 126 29.73 31.29 -26.61
CA ASN A 126 29.70 30.02 -27.32
C ASN A 126 28.73 29.04 -26.63
N PRO A 127 27.67 28.56 -27.32
CA PRO A 127 26.72 27.60 -26.76
C PRO A 127 27.40 26.37 -26.18
N ALA A 128 28.52 25.93 -26.77
CA ALA A 128 29.31 24.82 -26.24
C ALA A 128 29.90 25.14 -24.85
N ALA A 129 30.44 26.34 -24.64
CA ALA A 129 31.00 26.74 -23.34
C ALA A 129 29.92 26.85 -22.26
N ALA A 130 28.75 27.41 -22.60
CA ALA A 130 27.60 27.47 -21.70
C ALA A 130 27.09 26.06 -21.33
N LEU A 131 27.01 25.15 -22.32
CA LEU A 131 26.66 23.75 -22.11
C LEU A 131 27.69 23.02 -21.23
N THR A 132 28.99 23.27 -21.40
CA THR A 132 30.03 22.66 -20.57
C THR A 132 29.87 23.06 -19.10
N VAL A 133 29.73 24.36 -18.80
CA VAL A 133 29.56 24.84 -17.42
C VAL A 133 28.25 24.34 -16.83
N GLY A 134 27.16 24.40 -17.59
CA GLY A 134 25.84 23.91 -17.16
C GLY A 134 25.84 22.40 -16.89
N SER A 135 26.47 21.60 -17.76
CA SER A 135 26.53 20.15 -17.61
C SER A 135 27.38 19.73 -16.41
N PHE A 136 28.53 20.38 -16.21
CA PHE A 136 29.37 20.13 -15.04
C PHE A 136 28.64 20.51 -13.75
N GLY A 137 27.99 21.67 -13.71
CA GLY A 137 27.16 22.09 -12.56
C GLY A 137 26.02 21.11 -12.28
N GLY A 138 25.32 20.66 -13.32
CA GLY A 138 24.24 19.66 -13.22
C GLY A 138 24.75 18.32 -12.69
N LEU A 139 25.90 17.84 -13.16
CA LEU A 139 26.53 16.61 -12.68
C LEU A 139 26.93 16.69 -11.21
N VAL A 140 27.53 17.81 -10.77
CA VAL A 140 27.89 18.03 -9.36
C VAL A 140 26.65 18.02 -8.46
N VAL A 141 25.58 18.71 -8.86
CA VAL A 141 24.31 18.70 -8.12
C VAL A 141 23.68 17.30 -8.10
N GLY A 142 23.76 16.57 -9.22
CA GLY A 142 23.30 15.20 -9.34
C GLY A 142 24.00 14.26 -8.37
N PHE A 143 25.33 14.28 -8.33
CA PHE A 143 26.11 13.48 -7.38
C PHE A 143 25.84 13.86 -5.92
N ALA A 144 25.71 15.15 -5.62
CA ALA A 144 25.37 15.60 -4.27
C ALA A 144 24.00 15.09 -3.80
N THR A 145 23.05 14.87 -4.73
CA THR A 145 21.67 14.45 -4.41
C THR A 145 21.47 12.93 -4.54
N GLN A 146 22.47 12.19 -5.02
CA GLN A 146 22.35 10.78 -5.40
C GLN A 146 21.78 9.89 -4.27
N THR A 147 22.28 10.05 -3.04
CA THR A 147 21.82 9.24 -1.89
C THR A 147 20.35 9.50 -1.55
N ILE A 148 19.93 10.76 -1.57
CA ILE A 148 18.55 11.16 -1.28
C ILE A 148 17.61 10.55 -2.34
N MET A 149 18.00 10.65 -3.62
CA MET A 149 17.21 10.08 -4.71
C MET A 149 17.13 8.55 -4.65
N SER A 150 18.21 7.88 -4.24
CA SER A 150 18.22 6.43 -4.03
C SER A 150 17.16 6.00 -3.01
N HIS A 151 16.99 6.75 -1.91
CA HIS A 151 15.95 6.48 -0.93
C HIS A 151 14.54 6.69 -1.48
N VAL A 152 14.31 7.75 -2.27
CA VAL A 152 13.02 7.99 -2.95
C VAL A 152 12.65 6.81 -3.84
N VAL A 153 13.55 6.41 -4.74
CA VAL A 153 13.31 5.33 -5.70
C VAL A 153 13.05 4.02 -4.97
N ALA A 154 13.81 3.73 -3.91
CA ALA A 154 13.60 2.55 -3.09
C ALA A 154 12.22 2.57 -2.38
N GLY A 155 11.78 3.71 -1.86
CA GLY A 155 10.45 3.83 -1.26
C GLY A 155 9.32 3.61 -2.27
N ILE A 156 9.42 4.20 -3.46
CA ILE A 156 8.46 3.95 -4.56
C ILE A 156 8.41 2.44 -4.86
N PHE A 157 9.58 1.81 -4.99
CA PHE A 157 9.66 0.38 -5.24
C PHE A 157 9.00 -0.45 -4.13
N LEU A 158 9.24 -0.15 -2.85
CA LEU A 158 8.61 -0.84 -1.73
C LEU A 158 7.08 -0.68 -1.73
N LEU A 159 6.59 0.52 -2.07
CA LEU A 159 5.16 0.81 -2.15
C LEU A 159 4.46 0.03 -3.26
N ILE A 160 5.15 -0.19 -4.39
CA ILE A 160 4.62 -0.95 -5.54
C ILE A 160 4.73 -2.46 -5.30
N SER A 161 5.92 -2.95 -4.94
CA SER A 161 6.19 -4.38 -4.80
C SER A 161 5.60 -5.00 -3.54
N ARG A 162 5.35 -4.18 -2.49
CA ARG A 162 4.76 -4.58 -1.20
C ARG A 162 5.27 -5.93 -0.68
N PRO A 163 6.60 -6.13 -0.51
CA PRO A 163 7.16 -7.39 -0.04
C PRO A 163 6.71 -7.75 1.40
N PHE A 164 6.28 -6.75 2.15
CA PHE A 164 5.66 -6.85 3.47
C PHE A 164 4.52 -5.82 3.56
N THR A 165 3.59 -6.08 4.47
CA THR A 165 2.39 -5.28 4.71
C THR A 165 2.39 -4.71 6.12
N TYR A 166 1.51 -3.73 6.35
CA TYR A 166 1.23 -3.22 7.70
C TYR A 166 0.96 -4.38 8.66
N GLY A 167 1.56 -4.32 9.85
CA GLY A 167 1.41 -5.35 10.89
C GLY A 167 2.35 -6.56 10.77
N ASP A 168 3.09 -6.71 9.66
CA ASP A 168 4.11 -7.75 9.58
C ASP A 168 5.25 -7.48 10.57
N VAL A 169 5.75 -8.51 11.25
CA VAL A 169 6.99 -8.43 12.01
C VAL A 169 8.15 -8.73 11.07
N ILE A 170 9.03 -7.74 10.90
CA ILE A 170 10.20 -7.88 10.04
C ILE A 170 11.49 -7.47 10.75
N THR A 171 12.60 -8.05 10.31
CA THR A 171 13.95 -7.68 10.75
C THR A 171 14.72 -7.12 9.56
N VAL A 172 15.24 -5.90 9.72
CA VAL A 172 16.05 -5.20 8.71
C VAL A 172 17.27 -4.59 9.41
N ARG A 173 18.48 -4.89 8.94
CA ARG A 173 19.75 -4.47 9.55
C ARG A 173 19.86 -4.76 11.06
N GLY A 174 19.34 -5.92 11.48
CA GLY A 174 19.36 -6.34 12.88
C GLY A 174 18.38 -5.61 13.80
N GLN A 175 17.55 -4.71 13.25
CA GLN A 175 16.43 -4.09 13.96
C GLN A 175 15.14 -4.86 13.65
N THR A 176 14.48 -5.39 14.67
CA THR A 176 13.20 -6.11 14.56
C THR A 176 12.06 -5.23 15.05
N GLY A 177 10.97 -5.20 14.30
CA GLY A 177 9.77 -4.48 14.70
C GLY A 177 8.58 -4.78 13.81
N ILE A 178 7.42 -4.25 14.21
CA ILE A 178 6.17 -4.34 13.49
C ILE A 178 6.13 -3.22 12.44
N VAL A 179 5.78 -3.54 11.19
CA VAL A 179 5.63 -2.54 10.12
C VAL A 179 4.46 -1.62 10.43
N LYS A 180 4.77 -0.35 10.72
CA LYS A 180 3.79 0.69 11.02
C LYS A 180 3.46 1.55 9.80
N GLU A 181 4.47 1.96 9.05
CA GLU A 181 4.25 2.78 7.85
C GLU A 181 5.38 2.61 6.83
N ILE A 182 5.02 2.66 5.55
CA ILE A 182 5.99 2.69 4.44
C ILE A 182 5.91 4.09 3.83
N LYS A 183 6.88 4.96 4.14
CA LYS A 183 7.00 6.29 3.54
C LYS A 183 7.99 6.27 2.37
N LEU A 184 7.98 7.36 1.61
CA LEU A 184 8.85 7.52 0.44
C LEU A 184 10.34 7.41 0.78
N MET A 185 10.78 8.00 1.88
CA MET A 185 12.20 8.00 2.27
C MET A 185 12.55 7.00 3.37
N HIS A 186 11.55 6.57 4.15
CA HIS A 186 11.76 5.76 5.33
C HIS A 186 10.68 4.69 5.48
N LEU A 187 11.10 3.50 5.91
CA LEU A 187 10.25 2.50 6.54
C LEU A 187 10.21 2.80 8.04
N ILE A 188 9.01 2.82 8.62
CA ILE A 188 8.80 3.02 10.05
C ILE A 188 8.40 1.68 10.65
N LEU A 189 9.26 1.16 11.53
CA LEU A 189 8.96 0.01 12.38
C LEU A 189 8.63 0.49 13.79
N GLU A 190 7.66 -0.13 14.42
CA GLU A 190 7.41 -0.01 15.85
C GLU A 190 8.11 -1.15 16.57
N SER A 191 8.88 -0.85 17.61
CA SER A 191 9.56 -1.90 18.39
C SER A 191 8.52 -2.81 19.07
N GLU A 192 8.85 -4.08 19.33
CA GLU A 192 7.89 -5.05 19.90
C GLU A 192 7.36 -4.63 21.29
N ASP A 193 8.11 -3.81 22.02
CA ASP A 193 7.73 -3.24 23.31
C ASP A 193 6.87 -1.96 23.19
N GLY A 194 6.68 -1.43 21.97
CA GLY A 194 5.94 -0.21 21.69
C GLY A 194 6.61 1.08 22.17
N THR A 195 7.87 1.04 22.61
CA THR A 195 8.51 2.21 23.27
C THR A 195 9.14 3.19 22.29
N LYS A 196 9.43 2.77 21.05
CA LYS A 196 10.14 3.57 20.06
C LYS A 196 9.77 3.22 18.62
N GLU A 197 9.86 4.23 17.76
CA GLU A 197 9.81 4.09 16.31
C GLU A 197 11.23 4.00 15.74
N ILE A 198 11.46 3.02 14.87
CA ILE A 198 12.72 2.78 14.18
C ILE A 198 12.54 3.22 12.73
N LEU A 199 13.17 4.34 12.38
CA LEU A 199 13.12 4.91 11.02
C LEU A 199 14.30 4.38 10.21
N ILE A 200 14.02 3.53 9.22
CA ILE A 200 15.03 2.92 8.36
C ILE A 200 14.94 3.58 6.97
N PRO A 201 16.01 4.21 6.46
CA PRO A 201 16.00 4.77 5.10
C PRO A 201 15.62 3.70 4.08
N SER A 202 14.67 3.99 3.18
CA SER A 202 14.10 3.01 2.26
C SER A 202 15.15 2.34 1.37
N GLY A 203 16.20 3.08 0.98
CA GLY A 203 17.32 2.52 0.22
C GLY A 203 18.06 1.40 0.97
N ASN A 204 18.15 1.52 2.30
CA ASN A 204 18.76 0.49 3.13
C ASN A 204 17.85 -0.74 3.30
N VAL A 205 16.54 -0.60 3.12
CA VAL A 205 15.61 -1.73 3.20
C VAL A 205 15.72 -2.59 1.95
N VAL A 206 15.76 -1.97 0.78
CA VAL A 206 15.86 -2.69 -0.51
C VAL A 206 17.22 -3.33 -0.71
N ALA A 207 18.29 -2.71 -0.21
CA ALA A 207 19.66 -3.21 -0.38
C ALA A 207 20.06 -4.31 0.64
N GLN A 208 19.16 -4.73 1.52
CA GLN A 208 19.47 -5.65 2.62
C GLN A 208 18.54 -6.86 2.61
N ILE A 209 18.98 -7.93 3.30
CA ILE A 209 18.15 -9.12 3.51
C ILE A 209 17.02 -8.75 4.48
N ILE A 210 15.79 -9.06 4.09
CA ILE A 210 14.59 -8.87 4.90
C ILE A 210 14.17 -10.22 5.45
N GLN A 211 14.08 -10.35 6.78
CA GLN A 211 13.48 -11.53 7.40
C GLN A 211 12.05 -11.17 7.82
N LYS A 212 11.06 -11.89 7.29
CA LYS A 212 9.66 -11.73 7.66
C LYS A 212 9.22 -12.91 8.52
N LYS A 213 8.68 -12.63 9.71
CA LYS A 213 8.10 -13.66 10.58
C LYS A 213 6.77 -14.11 9.98
N ILE A 214 6.66 -15.39 9.67
CA ILE A 214 5.43 -16.00 9.17
C ILE A 214 4.70 -16.61 10.37
N PRO A 215 3.42 -16.31 10.60
CA PRO A 215 2.67 -16.98 11.66
C PRO A 215 2.62 -18.49 11.39
N PRO A 216 2.61 -19.33 12.44
CA PRO A 216 2.49 -20.77 12.25
C PRO A 216 1.25 -21.07 11.41
N ARG A 217 1.42 -21.81 10.31
CA ARG A 217 0.29 -22.29 9.51
C ARG A 217 -0.53 -23.19 10.42
N THR A 218 -1.73 -22.77 10.83
CA THR A 218 -2.72 -23.70 11.36
C THR A 218 -3.02 -24.67 10.23
N SER A 219 -2.54 -25.91 10.31
CA SER A 219 -2.86 -26.94 9.34
C SER A 219 -4.38 -27.04 9.27
N LYS A 220 -4.94 -26.91 8.06
CA LYS A 220 -6.37 -27.15 7.85
C LYS A 220 -6.67 -28.57 8.38
N PRO A 221 -7.75 -28.78 9.16
CA PRO A 221 -8.08 -30.11 9.65
C PRO A 221 -8.21 -31.09 8.49
N ALA A 222 -7.62 -32.28 8.62
CA ALA A 222 -7.63 -33.32 7.60
C ALA A 222 -9.07 -33.77 7.32
N LYS A 223 -9.41 -33.93 6.04
CA LYS A 223 -10.74 -34.46 5.67
C LYS A 223 -10.82 -35.93 6.09
N THR A 224 -11.93 -36.35 6.68
CA THR A 224 -12.12 -37.73 7.15
C THR A 224 -13.24 -38.44 6.39
N VAL A 225 -13.19 -39.78 6.37
CA VAL A 225 -14.22 -40.68 5.84
C VAL A 225 -14.60 -41.65 6.95
N LEU A 226 -15.90 -41.78 7.19
CA LEU A 226 -16.48 -42.65 8.21
C LEU A 226 -17.29 -43.74 7.53
N THR A 227 -16.96 -45.00 7.80
CA THR A 227 -17.75 -46.16 7.34
C THR A 227 -18.52 -46.76 8.51
N LEU A 228 -19.71 -47.28 8.22
CA LEU A 228 -20.57 -47.97 9.17
C LEU A 228 -21.01 -49.29 8.55
N ASN A 229 -21.05 -50.34 9.36
CA ASN A 229 -21.65 -51.63 9.08
C ASN A 229 -22.57 -51.98 10.26
N VAL A 230 -23.76 -52.46 9.96
CA VAL A 230 -24.79 -52.76 10.94
C VAL A 230 -25.18 -54.24 10.86
N SER A 231 -25.17 -54.95 11.99
CA SER A 231 -25.58 -56.36 12.04
C SER A 231 -26.19 -56.75 13.40
N PRO A 232 -27.35 -57.46 13.43
CA PRO A 232 -28.21 -57.79 12.30
C PRO A 232 -29.09 -56.62 11.85
N LEU A 233 -29.51 -56.58 10.58
CA LEU A 233 -30.45 -55.57 10.04
C LEU A 233 -31.92 -55.85 10.39
N LYS A 234 -32.23 -57.04 10.90
CA LYS A 234 -33.56 -57.41 11.41
C LYS A 234 -33.40 -58.02 12.79
N VAL A 235 -34.11 -57.49 13.76
CA VAL A 235 -33.87 -57.78 15.18
C VAL A 235 -35.17 -57.72 15.98
N ALA A 236 -35.33 -58.56 17.01
CA ALA A 236 -36.47 -58.44 17.92
C ALA A 236 -36.22 -57.34 18.95
N VAL A 237 -37.30 -56.70 19.45
CA VAL A 237 -37.20 -55.73 20.55
C VAL A 237 -36.41 -56.34 21.72
N GLY A 238 -35.48 -55.56 22.28
CA GLY A 238 -34.63 -55.97 23.40
C GLY A 238 -33.39 -56.76 23.01
N SER A 239 -33.21 -57.14 21.74
CA SER A 239 -31.99 -57.79 21.24
C SER A 239 -30.91 -56.75 20.87
N THR A 240 -29.65 -57.19 20.81
CA THR A 240 -28.49 -56.30 20.56
C THR A 240 -28.20 -56.17 19.06
N VAL A 241 -28.09 -54.93 18.59
CA VAL A 241 -27.53 -54.57 17.29
C VAL A 241 -26.10 -54.10 17.49
N VAL A 242 -25.19 -54.61 16.66
CA VAL A 242 -23.78 -54.23 16.69
C VAL A 242 -23.47 -53.34 15.49
N PHE A 243 -22.94 -52.17 15.79
CA PHE A 243 -22.41 -51.21 14.83
C PHE A 243 -20.89 -51.33 14.80
N THR A 244 -20.33 -51.66 13.64
CA THR A 244 -18.89 -51.65 13.42
C THR A 244 -18.53 -50.71 12.29
N GLY A 245 -17.31 -50.21 12.27
CA GLY A 245 -16.90 -49.31 11.21
C GLY A 245 -15.51 -48.76 11.44
N ASN A 246 -15.10 -47.82 10.59
CA ASN A 246 -13.76 -47.27 10.61
C ASN A 246 -13.76 -45.77 10.24
N LEU A 247 -12.94 -45.00 10.96
CA LEU A 247 -12.68 -43.59 10.67
C LEU A 247 -11.22 -43.43 10.20
N LYS A 248 -11.05 -42.86 9.01
CA LYS A 248 -9.74 -42.60 8.39
C LYS A 248 -9.69 -41.22 7.76
N GLU A 249 -8.47 -40.69 7.63
CA GLU A 249 -8.21 -39.55 6.76
C GLU A 249 -8.48 -39.92 5.28
N SER A 250 -9.21 -39.05 4.58
CA SER A 250 -9.64 -39.27 3.19
C SER A 250 -8.48 -39.30 2.20
N GLU A 251 -7.40 -38.56 2.46
CA GLU A 251 -6.28 -38.40 1.52
C GLU A 251 -5.16 -39.39 1.79
N THR A 252 -4.82 -39.61 3.07
CA THR A 252 -3.67 -40.44 3.47
C THR A 252 -4.07 -41.87 3.81
N GLY A 253 -5.37 -42.13 4.08
CA GLY A 253 -5.85 -43.42 4.59
C GLY A 253 -5.45 -43.71 6.04
N LYS A 254 -4.82 -42.75 6.74
CA LYS A 254 -4.35 -42.92 8.12
C LYS A 254 -5.55 -43.10 9.07
N PRO A 255 -5.49 -44.07 10.01
CA PRO A 255 -6.55 -44.27 10.99
C PRO A 255 -6.64 -43.11 11.98
N VAL A 256 -7.87 -42.71 12.32
CA VAL A 256 -8.14 -41.69 13.34
C VAL A 256 -8.50 -42.41 14.63
N ALA A 257 -7.56 -42.48 15.57
CA ALA A 257 -7.71 -43.16 16.86
C ALA A 257 -8.24 -42.23 17.95
N GLY A 258 -8.99 -42.77 18.91
CA GLY A 258 -9.51 -41.99 20.04
C GLY A 258 -10.67 -41.05 19.70
N ALA A 259 -11.21 -41.12 18.48
CA ALA A 259 -12.31 -40.28 18.03
C ALA A 259 -13.65 -40.81 18.54
N THR A 260 -14.49 -39.91 19.07
CA THR A 260 -15.85 -40.26 19.50
C THR A 260 -16.77 -40.39 18.28
N ILE A 261 -17.31 -41.60 18.08
CA ILE A 261 -18.31 -41.91 17.07
C ILE A 261 -19.66 -41.99 17.75
N LYS A 262 -20.64 -41.26 17.21
CA LYS A 262 -22.03 -41.29 17.66
C LYS A 262 -22.86 -42.08 16.66
N ILE A 263 -23.69 -42.99 17.14
CA ILE A 263 -24.71 -43.67 16.35
C ILE A 263 -26.01 -42.90 16.54
N MET A 264 -26.52 -42.38 15.44
CA MET A 264 -27.67 -41.50 15.40
C MET A 264 -28.82 -42.21 14.67
N GLU A 265 -30.04 -41.98 15.15
CA GLU A 265 -31.27 -42.29 14.44
C GLU A 265 -31.84 -41.02 13.83
N ARG A 266 -32.27 -41.10 12.56
CA ARG A 266 -32.95 -40.00 11.87
C ARG A 266 -34.45 -40.25 11.85
N ASP A 267 -35.18 -39.41 12.56
CA ASP A 267 -36.62 -39.24 12.40
C ASP A 267 -36.93 -37.88 11.78
N ILE A 268 -38.13 -37.75 11.21
CA ILE A 268 -38.61 -36.49 10.61
C ILE A 268 -38.53 -35.36 11.66
N GLY A 269 -37.48 -34.56 11.57
CA GLY A 269 -37.24 -33.37 12.41
C GLY A 269 -36.56 -33.63 13.76
N ARG A 270 -36.10 -34.85 14.07
CA ARG A 270 -35.34 -35.16 15.29
C ARG A 270 -34.19 -36.14 15.02
N GLU A 271 -32.99 -35.78 15.47
CA GLU A 271 -31.84 -36.71 15.54
C GLU A 271 -31.75 -37.27 16.98
N GLU A 272 -31.89 -38.57 17.17
CA GLU A 272 -31.71 -39.22 18.47
C GLU A 272 -30.35 -39.91 18.56
N LEU A 273 -29.63 -39.72 19.68
CA LEU A 273 -28.39 -40.45 19.96
C LEU A 273 -28.73 -41.83 20.52
N LEU A 274 -28.46 -42.88 19.75
CA LEU A 274 -28.69 -44.26 20.17
C LEU A 274 -27.59 -44.78 21.07
N ALA A 275 -26.34 -44.55 20.68
CA ALA A 275 -25.16 -45.01 21.38
C ALA A 275 -23.92 -44.23 20.93
N SER A 276 -22.83 -44.30 21.70
CA SER A 276 -21.55 -43.71 21.32
C SER A 276 -20.40 -44.63 21.71
N GLY A 277 -19.31 -44.55 20.96
CA GLY A 277 -18.07 -45.25 21.27
C GLY A 277 -16.86 -44.48 20.78
N VAL A 278 -15.69 -45.07 20.96
CA VAL A 278 -14.41 -44.46 20.60
C VAL A 278 -13.67 -45.37 19.64
N THR A 279 -12.99 -44.80 18.65
CA THR A 279 -12.16 -45.56 17.73
C THR A 279 -10.88 -46.09 18.42
N ASP A 280 -10.48 -47.30 18.05
CA ASP A 280 -9.23 -47.92 18.50
C ASP A 280 -8.00 -47.33 17.77
N LYS A 281 -6.81 -47.86 18.06
CA LYS A 281 -5.54 -47.44 17.42
C LYS A 281 -5.54 -47.60 15.89
N ASN A 282 -6.42 -48.44 15.35
CA ASN A 282 -6.59 -48.71 13.93
C ASN A 282 -7.77 -47.93 13.32
N GLY A 283 -8.38 -47.02 14.08
CA GLY A 283 -9.52 -46.20 13.66
C GLY A 283 -10.85 -46.97 13.64
N ASN A 284 -10.88 -48.22 14.12
CA ASN A 284 -12.09 -49.04 14.11
C ASN A 284 -12.93 -48.76 15.36
N PHE A 285 -14.25 -48.83 15.23
CA PHE A 285 -15.16 -48.79 16.37
C PHE A 285 -16.07 -50.00 16.38
N ARG A 286 -16.51 -50.37 17.58
CA ARG A 286 -17.58 -51.34 17.83
C ARG A 286 -18.49 -50.77 18.91
N ILE A 287 -19.75 -50.56 18.57
CA ILE A 287 -20.75 -49.96 19.44
C ILE A 287 -21.96 -50.89 19.45
N GLU A 288 -22.49 -51.16 20.64
CA GLU A 288 -23.64 -52.05 20.82
C GLU A 288 -24.84 -51.24 21.29
N TRP A 289 -25.99 -51.50 20.71
CA TRP A 289 -27.25 -50.88 21.07
C TRP A 289 -28.31 -51.94 21.27
N ARG A 290 -29.09 -51.80 22.34
CA ARG A 290 -30.22 -52.68 22.60
C ARG A 290 -31.45 -52.09 21.91
N ALA A 291 -31.99 -52.81 20.93
CA ALA A 291 -33.13 -52.36 20.14
C ALA A 291 -34.31 -52.03 21.06
N LYS A 292 -34.80 -50.79 20.96
CA LYS A 292 -35.99 -50.33 21.68
C LYS A 292 -37.22 -50.43 20.78
N LYS A 293 -38.40 -50.42 21.38
CA LYS A 293 -39.66 -50.36 20.64
C LYS A 293 -39.75 -49.02 19.91
N MET A 294 -40.01 -49.07 18.62
CA MET A 294 -40.24 -47.90 17.77
C MET A 294 -41.70 -47.44 17.83
N ASP A 295 -41.99 -46.22 17.37
CA ASP A 295 -43.33 -45.62 17.46
C ASP A 295 -44.38 -46.51 16.78
N TRP A 296 -45.64 -46.43 17.21
CA TRP A 296 -46.73 -47.32 16.75
C TRP A 296 -46.99 -47.29 15.23
N ARG A 297 -46.38 -46.34 14.50
CA ARG A 297 -46.46 -46.17 13.04
C ARG A 297 -45.28 -46.73 12.27
N ASP A 298 -44.13 -47.00 12.90
CA ASP A 298 -42.91 -47.42 12.20
C ASP A 298 -42.15 -48.48 13.01
N ASN A 299 -41.77 -49.56 12.34
CA ASN A 299 -40.96 -50.63 12.92
C ASN A 299 -39.52 -50.59 12.40
N THR A 300 -39.11 -49.48 11.76
CA THR A 300 -37.78 -49.32 11.19
C THR A 300 -37.04 -48.14 11.82
N ALA A 301 -35.72 -48.29 11.95
CA ALA A 301 -34.81 -47.29 12.48
C ALA A 301 -33.81 -46.91 11.38
N GLU A 302 -33.77 -45.62 11.00
CA GLU A 302 -32.79 -45.09 10.03
C GLU A 302 -31.52 -44.64 10.76
N ILE A 303 -30.48 -45.47 10.70
CA ILE A 303 -29.28 -45.33 11.53
C ILE A 303 -28.07 -44.91 10.71
N TYR A 304 -27.29 -43.97 11.23
CA TYR A 304 -25.99 -43.59 10.68
C TYR A 304 -24.98 -43.28 11.79
N ALA A 305 -23.69 -43.30 11.42
CA ALA A 305 -22.61 -42.91 12.31
C ALA A 305 -22.17 -41.48 12.00
N LYS A 306 -21.84 -40.73 13.05
CA LYS A 306 -21.41 -39.32 12.98
C LYS A 306 -20.16 -39.09 13.79
N PHE A 307 -19.19 -38.40 13.19
CA PHE A 307 -18.01 -37.84 13.83
C PHE A 307 -18.07 -36.31 13.72
N GLU A 308 -18.03 -35.60 14.85
CA GLU A 308 -18.20 -34.14 14.92
C GLU A 308 -16.92 -33.36 14.52
N GLY A 309 -15.80 -34.04 14.33
CA GLY A 309 -14.50 -33.42 14.07
C GLY A 309 -13.72 -33.10 15.36
N ASP A 310 -12.46 -32.75 15.19
CA ASP A 310 -11.59 -32.25 16.25
C ASP A 310 -10.66 -31.14 15.73
N LYS A 311 -9.61 -30.78 16.48
CA LYS A 311 -8.65 -29.74 16.09
C LYS A 311 -7.91 -30.06 14.79
N ASP A 312 -7.69 -31.34 14.53
CA ASP A 312 -6.83 -31.86 13.48
C ASP A 312 -7.61 -32.57 12.36
N HIS A 313 -8.90 -32.89 12.57
CA HIS A 313 -9.76 -33.63 11.65
C HIS A 313 -11.12 -32.99 11.44
N GLN A 314 -11.62 -32.99 10.21
CA GLN A 314 -12.98 -32.53 9.87
C GLN A 314 -14.02 -33.56 10.31
N ARG A 315 -15.27 -33.10 10.49
CA ARG A 315 -16.44 -33.96 10.69
C ARG A 315 -16.70 -34.89 9.50
N ALA A 316 -17.26 -36.06 9.78
CA ALA A 316 -17.67 -37.05 8.78
C ALA A 316 -18.96 -37.77 9.20
N GLN A 317 -19.70 -38.25 8.21
CA GLN A 317 -20.93 -39.03 8.37
C GLN A 317 -20.83 -40.28 7.50
N SER A 318 -21.34 -41.41 7.99
CA SER A 318 -21.48 -42.62 7.17
C SER A 318 -22.73 -42.57 6.29
N GLU A 319 -22.83 -43.55 5.39
CA GLU A 319 -24.09 -43.96 4.79
C GLU A 319 -25.12 -44.37 5.86
N GLU A 320 -26.40 -44.32 5.48
CA GLU A 320 -27.54 -44.67 6.33
C GLU A 320 -27.96 -46.13 6.14
N TYR A 321 -28.40 -46.75 7.23
CA TYR A 321 -28.85 -48.13 7.28
C TYR A 321 -30.22 -48.22 7.96
N THR A 322 -31.15 -48.93 7.33
CA THR A 322 -32.46 -49.20 7.92
C THR A 322 -32.43 -50.52 8.69
N VAL A 323 -32.71 -50.49 9.99
CA VAL A 323 -32.85 -51.68 10.83
C VAL A 323 -34.33 -51.93 11.11
N THR A 324 -34.83 -53.13 10.79
CA THR A 324 -36.22 -53.52 11.10
C THR A 324 -36.30 -54.18 12.47
N ILE A 325 -37.19 -53.67 13.32
CA ILE A 325 -37.41 -54.16 14.68
C ILE A 325 -38.75 -54.88 14.74
N THR A 326 -38.75 -56.19 15.00
CA THR A 326 -39.96 -57.00 15.08
C THR A 326 -40.43 -57.15 16.52
N GLU A 327 -41.72 -56.93 16.79
CA GLU A 327 -42.33 -57.32 18.06
C GLU A 327 -42.42 -58.85 18.15
N GLN A 328 -42.04 -59.44 19.29
CA GLN A 328 -42.39 -60.83 19.58
C GLN A 328 -43.91 -60.87 19.79
N ARG A 329 -44.65 -61.55 18.90
CA ARG A 329 -46.02 -61.97 19.21
C ARG A 329 -45.94 -62.98 20.35
N GLU A 330 -46.46 -62.61 21.50
CA GLU A 330 -46.76 -63.55 22.57
C GLU A 330 -48.01 -64.34 22.12
N ASP A 331 -47.82 -65.59 21.70
CA ASP A 331 -48.91 -66.50 21.36
C ASP A 331 -49.70 -66.84 22.65
N THR A 332 -50.69 -66.02 22.99
CA THR A 332 -51.74 -66.44 23.90
C THR A 332 -52.77 -67.23 23.10
N ASN A 333 -52.60 -68.55 23.07
CA ASN A 333 -53.64 -69.51 22.70
C ASN A 333 -54.65 -69.64 23.86
N PRO A 334 -55.95 -69.33 23.69
CA PRO A 334 -56.97 -69.89 24.56
C PRO A 334 -57.65 -71.04 23.82
N SER A 335 -57.38 -72.24 24.33
CA SER A 335 -58.16 -73.44 24.07
C SER A 335 -59.55 -73.27 24.70
N ARG A 336 -60.60 -73.13 23.89
CA ARG A 336 -61.90 -73.84 23.98
C ARG A 336 -62.94 -73.23 23.07
#